data_AF-A0A094WFR2-F1
#
_entry.id   AF-A0A094WFR2-F1
#
_cell.length_a   1.000
_cell.length_b   1.000
_cell.length_c   1.000
_cell.angle_alpha   90.00
_cell.angle_beta   90.00
_cell.angle_gamma   90.00
#
_symmetry.space_group_name_H-M   'P 1'
#
loop_
_entity.id
_entity.type
_entity.pdbx_description
1 polymer ?
#
loop_
_entity_poly.entity_id
_entity_poly.type
_entity_poly.pdbx_seq_one_letter_code
_entity_poly.pdbx_strand_id
1 'polypeptide(L)'
;MIAFHLSVPYGPGIVSEQDVYEALKHGSLAGIASPAKDILASLFNENSPTSIFKAAYECGASVENVQKLYEEIIGMPFPPSPEWEKVTL
;
A
#
# COMPACT_ATOMS: atom_id res chain seq x y z
N MET A 1 -3.07 -10.94 -3.29
CA MET A 1 -3.15 -10.40 -4.68
C MET A 1 -2.33 -9.15 -4.90
N ILE A 2 -2.44 -8.11 -4.05
CA ILE A 2 -1.64 -6.89 -4.15
C ILE A 2 -0.12 -7.19 -4.20
N ALA A 3 0.39 -7.97 -3.25
CA ALA A 3 1.80 -8.36 -3.18
C ALA A 3 2.31 -9.00 -4.49
N PHE A 4 1.52 -9.93 -5.04
CA PHE A 4 1.83 -10.58 -6.30
C PHE A 4 1.86 -9.57 -7.45
N HIS A 5 0.80 -8.74 -7.60
CA HIS A 5 0.69 -7.74 -8.66
C HIS A 5 1.88 -6.76 -8.64
N LEU A 6 2.19 -6.20 -7.46
CA LEU A 6 3.31 -5.27 -7.28
C LEU A 6 4.68 -5.91 -7.55
N SER A 7 4.81 -7.22 -7.33
CA SER A 7 6.05 -7.95 -7.58
C SER A 7 6.29 -8.29 -9.05
N VAL A 8 5.25 -8.33 -9.90
CA VAL A 8 5.34 -8.80 -11.30
C VAL A 8 6.49 -8.13 -12.09
N PRO A 9 6.67 -6.79 -12.03
CA PRO A 9 7.72 -6.14 -12.83
C PRO A 9 9.14 -6.36 -12.30
N TYR A 10 9.29 -6.74 -11.03
CA TYR A 10 10.58 -6.74 -10.31
C TYR A 10 11.09 -8.13 -9.95
N GLY A 11 10.25 -9.15 -10.08
CA GLY A 11 10.55 -10.53 -9.72
C GLY A 11 9.59 -11.05 -8.64
N PRO A 12 9.13 -12.32 -8.73
CA PRO A 12 8.21 -12.88 -7.74
C PRO A 12 8.78 -12.81 -6.32
N GLY A 13 7.94 -12.40 -5.37
CA GLY A 13 8.27 -12.39 -3.95
C GLY A 13 9.11 -11.21 -3.47
N ILE A 14 9.37 -10.21 -4.32
CA ILE A 14 10.02 -8.97 -3.89
C ILE A 14 9.16 -8.20 -2.87
N VAL A 15 7.85 -8.16 -3.08
CA VAL A 15 6.88 -7.73 -2.06
C VAL A 15 6.17 -8.98 -1.58
N SER A 16 6.30 -9.28 -0.29
CA SER A 16 5.59 -10.40 0.34
C SER A 16 4.19 -9.99 0.78
N GLU A 17 3.33 -10.97 1.05
CA GLU A 17 2.02 -10.72 1.64
C GLU A 17 2.15 -10.13 3.05
N GLN A 18 3.22 -10.48 3.78
CA GLN A 18 3.49 -9.91 5.09
C GLN A 18 3.83 -8.42 5.00
N ASP A 19 4.59 -7.99 3.99
CA ASP A 19 4.92 -6.56 3.82
C ASP A 19 3.65 -5.72 3.58
N VAL A 20 2.73 -6.23 2.75
CA VAL A 20 1.42 -5.59 2.53
C VAL A 20 0.59 -5.57 3.81
N TYR A 21 0.58 -6.69 4.56
CA TYR A 21 -0.11 -6.79 5.84
C TYR A 21 0.41 -5.75 6.84
N GLU A 22 1.72 -5.69 7.05
CA GLU A 22 2.35 -4.76 8.00
C GLU A 22 2.05 -3.31 7.60
N ALA A 23 2.18 -2.98 6.31
CA ALA A 23 1.91 -1.64 5.81
C ALA A 23 0.48 -1.18 6.10
N LEU A 24 -0.50 -2.01 5.76
CA LEU A 24 -1.92 -1.71 5.98
C LEU A 24 -2.29 -1.76 7.46
N LYS A 25 -1.80 -2.75 8.21
CA LYS A 25 -2.13 -2.96 9.62
C LYS A 25 -1.63 -1.82 10.49
N HIS A 26 -0.46 -1.28 10.20
CA HIS A 26 0.16 -0.20 10.99
C HIS A 26 -0.01 1.19 10.38
N GLY A 27 -0.53 1.25 9.15
CA GLY A 27 -0.70 2.49 8.41
C GLY A 27 0.64 3.19 8.17
N SER A 28 1.69 2.42 7.87
CA SER A 28 3.05 2.95 7.71
C SER A 28 3.97 2.00 6.96
N LEU A 29 4.95 2.52 6.22
CA LEU A 29 6.02 1.71 5.62
C LEU A 29 7.23 1.52 6.56
N ALA A 30 7.14 2.01 7.79
CA ALA A 30 8.19 1.84 8.78
C ALA A 30 8.44 0.36 9.09
N GLY A 31 9.72 -0.03 9.13
CA GLY A 31 10.13 -1.42 9.40
C GLY A 31 10.16 -2.33 8.18
N ILE A 32 9.65 -1.89 7.01
CA ILE A 32 9.75 -2.63 5.75
C ILE A 32 11.09 -2.29 5.08
N ALA A 33 11.83 -3.32 4.68
CA ALA A 33 13.11 -3.17 4.01
C ALA A 33 12.96 -2.88 2.51
N SER A 34 13.91 -2.14 1.93
CA SER A 34 14.06 -2.06 0.48
C SER A 34 14.56 -3.40 -0.10
N PRO A 35 14.11 -3.80 -1.31
CA PRO A 35 13.32 -3.01 -2.26
C PRO A 35 11.79 -3.07 -2.06
N ALA A 36 11.27 -3.90 -1.14
CA ALA A 36 9.83 -4.05 -0.93
C ALA A 36 9.14 -2.73 -0.56
N LYS A 37 9.77 -1.96 0.34
CA LYS A 37 9.30 -0.63 0.75
C LYS A 37 9.11 0.32 -0.45
N ASP A 38 10.10 0.36 -1.33
CA ASP A 38 10.12 1.30 -2.47
C ASP A 38 9.03 0.97 -3.47
N ILE A 39 8.70 -0.32 -3.63
CA ILE A 39 7.60 -0.79 -4.47
C ILE A 39 6.26 -0.54 -3.79
N LEU A 40 6.15 -0.74 -2.48
CA LEU A 40 4.91 -0.45 -1.73
C LEU A 40 4.53 1.03 -1.74
N ALA A 41 5.49 1.94 -1.98
CA ALA A 41 5.19 3.35 -2.20
C ALA A 41 4.25 3.57 -3.41
N SER A 42 4.16 2.63 -4.36
CA SER A 42 3.22 2.71 -5.48
C SER A 42 1.83 2.13 -5.22
N LEU A 43 1.57 1.62 -4.01
CA LEU A 43 0.35 0.89 -3.64
C LEU A 43 -0.93 1.57 -4.16
N PHE A 44 -1.07 2.87 -3.91
CA PHE A 44 -2.25 3.67 -4.23
C PHE A 44 -2.38 4.06 -5.70
N ASN A 45 -1.28 4.02 -6.45
CA ASN A 45 -1.28 4.32 -7.89
C ASN A 45 -1.51 3.07 -8.73
N GLU A 46 -1.08 1.91 -8.23
CA GLU A 46 -1.20 0.62 -8.94
C GLU A 46 -2.48 -0.15 -8.58
N ASN A 47 -3.15 0.18 -7.47
CA ASN A 47 -4.32 -0.54 -7.00
C ASN A 47 -5.53 0.38 -6.82
N SER A 48 -6.71 -0.11 -7.18
CA SER A 48 -7.95 0.63 -6.97
C SER A 48 -8.28 0.77 -5.48
N PRO A 49 -8.99 1.85 -5.06
CA PRO A 49 -9.38 2.01 -3.66
C PRO A 49 -10.16 0.82 -3.11
N THR A 50 -11.08 0.25 -3.90
CA THR A 50 -11.84 -0.95 -3.53
C THR A 50 -10.93 -2.13 -3.19
N SER A 51 -9.86 -2.34 -3.97
CA SER A 51 -8.90 -3.44 -3.73
C SER A 51 -8.11 -3.20 -2.44
N ILE A 52 -7.70 -1.96 -2.20
CA ILE A 52 -6.96 -1.56 -1.00
C ILE A 52 -7.84 -1.70 0.25
N PHE A 53 -9.09 -1.21 0.23
CA PHE A 53 -10.01 -1.36 1.36
C PHE A 53 -10.35 -2.81 1.65
N LYS A 54 -10.51 -3.65 0.61
CA LYS A 54 -10.70 -5.08 0.80
C LYS A 54 -9.51 -5.72 1.50
N ALA A 55 -8.28 -5.43 1.06
CA ALA A 55 -7.07 -5.93 1.71
C ALA A 55 -6.93 -5.40 3.15
N ALA A 56 -7.24 -4.13 3.39
CA ALA A 56 -7.21 -3.55 4.73
C ALA A 56 -8.20 -4.24 5.67
N TYR A 57 -9.43 -4.51 5.18
CA TYR A 57 -10.43 -5.28 5.92
C TYR A 57 -9.93 -6.70 6.24
N GLU A 58 -9.35 -7.40 5.26
CA GLU A 58 -8.76 -8.75 5.45
C GLU A 58 -7.62 -8.75 6.49
N CYS A 59 -6.87 -7.64 6.62
CA CYS A 59 -5.82 -7.47 7.63
C CYS A 59 -6.36 -7.01 9.00
N GLY A 60 -7.67 -6.70 9.11
CA GLY A 60 -8.25 -6.05 10.28
C GLY A 60 -7.63 -4.67 10.55
N ALA A 61 -7.23 -3.96 9.51
CA ALA A 61 -6.81 -2.57 9.57
C ALA A 61 -8.03 -1.63 9.54
N SER A 62 -7.90 -0.45 10.12
CA SER A 62 -8.95 0.57 10.07
C SER A 62 -8.75 1.50 8.86
N VAL A 63 -9.79 2.26 8.51
CA VAL A 63 -9.71 3.26 7.43
C VAL A 63 -8.65 4.32 7.74
N GLU A 64 -8.53 4.70 9.01
CA GLU A 64 -7.52 5.66 9.49
C GLU A 64 -6.10 5.16 9.24
N ASN A 65 -5.82 3.87 9.40
CA ASN A 65 -4.51 3.30 9.08
C ASN A 65 -4.21 3.41 7.59
N VAL A 66 -5.19 3.11 6.72
CA VAL A 66 -5.00 3.22 5.28
C VAL A 66 -4.77 4.67 4.86
N GLN A 67 -5.52 5.61 5.45
CA GLN A 67 -5.34 7.03 5.20
C GLN A 67 -3.96 7.52 5.67
N LYS A 68 -3.51 7.11 6.87
CA LYS A 68 -2.18 7.41 7.38
C LYS A 68 -1.07 6.88 6.48
N LEU A 69 -1.24 5.67 5.94
CA LEU A 69 -0.29 5.11 4.97
C LEU A 69 -0.24 5.94 3.68
N TYR A 70 -1.39 6.39 3.18
CA TYR A 70 -1.45 7.27 2.01
C TYR A 70 -0.70 8.59 2.27
N GLU A 71 -0.96 9.22 3.41
CA GLU A 71 -0.30 10.46 3.83
C GLU A 71 1.22 10.30 3.96
N GLU A 72 1.69 9.17 4.49
CA GLU A 72 3.11 8.85 4.53
C GLU A 72 3.70 8.77 3.12
N ILE A 73 3.02 8.07 2.20
CA ILE A 73 3.49 7.85 0.83
C ILE A 73 3.54 9.15 0.02
N ILE A 74 2.54 10.02 0.10
CA ILE A 74 2.57 11.32 -0.60
C ILE A 74 3.57 12.31 0.01
N GLY A 75 4.04 12.04 1.25
CA GLY A 75 5.19 12.72 1.84
C GLY A 75 6.54 12.27 1.27
N MET A 76 6.57 11.13 0.57
CA MET A 76 7.74 10.65 -0.18
C MET A 76 7.76 11.29 -1.59
N PRO A 77 8.85 11.13 -2.38
CA PRO A 77 8.92 11.57 -3.78
C PRO A 77 8.01 10.75 -4.73
N PHE A 78 6.77 10.46 -4.32
CA PHE A 78 5.80 9.67 -5.06
C PHE A 78 4.60 10.55 -5.45
N PRO A 79 4.07 10.44 -6.67
CA PRO A 79 2.92 11.25 -7.08
C PRO A 79 1.65 10.87 -6.29
N PRO A 80 0.75 11.82 -6.03
CA PRO A 80 -0.56 11.53 -5.48
C PRO A 80 -1.36 10.59 -6.40
N SER A 81 -2.36 9.91 -5.85
CA SER A 81 -3.27 9.03 -6.60
C SER A 81 -4.63 9.71 -6.82
N PRO A 82 -4.95 10.20 -8.03
CA PRO A 82 -6.22 10.87 -8.30
C PRO A 82 -7.45 10.00 -8.06
N GLU A 83 -7.32 8.68 -8.22
CA GLU A 83 -8.42 7.75 -7.95
C GLU A 83 -8.64 7.55 -6.45
N TRP A 84 -7.57 7.56 -5.65
CA TRP A 84 -7.68 7.52 -4.19
C TRP A 84 -8.28 8.82 -3.63
N GLU A 85 -7.83 9.97 -4.11
CA GLU A 85 -8.28 11.29 -3.60
C GLU A 85 -9.74 11.62 -3.90
N LYS A 86 -10.36 10.92 -4.87
CA LYS A 86 -11.81 11.03 -5.13
C LYS A 86 -12.65 10.30 -4.10
N VAL A 87 -12.06 9.41 -3.30
CA VAL A 87 -12.77 8.73 -2.23
C VAL A 87 -13.00 9.71 -1.10
N THR A 88 -14.25 10.08 -0.87
CA THR A 88 -14.67 10.74 0.37
C THR A 88 -14.55 9.73 1.52
N LEU A 89 -13.53 9.92 2.35
CA LEU A 89 -13.27 9.17 3.59
C LEU A 89 -13.89 9.88 4.80
#